data_AF-A0A2N2EC64-F1
#
_entry.id   AF-A0A2N2EC64-F1
#
_cell.length_a   1.000
_cell.length_b   1.000
_cell.length_c   1.000
_cell.angle_alpha   90.00
_cell.angle_beta   90.00
_cell.angle_gamma   90.00
#
_symmetry.space_group_name_H-M   'P 1'
#
loop_
_entity.id
_entity.type
_entity.pdbx_description
1 polymer ?
#
loop_
_entity_poly.entity_id
_entity_poly.type
_entity_poly.pdbx_seq_one_letter_code
_entity_poly.pdbx_strand_id
1 'polypeptide(L)'
;MYNIPNDYYYRLHHIRPRFKGDIENVLIYMATEITKLTELPYDEFANRVNAAIKLFPGNMHRKNKTINNWRTEISALFGFIITENGITKPGLRAIELSTSQDLVESFKVYLFNFQYPGGHIKPHETYKMIEAGIRFKPAQYILKLLQYAEKESGNRVGVTKAEVTHCIFNDLRCIRDNEDVSLTWLRINENRDHEIEYDQTGDVVRCAGDIIDYMEIANLLVTHDGKNYYINNLESEAILKFVNSTHWFTIYDKMIHSRTADLAQISSFQKSWFEYVNRDVSDTDFQTDILAFISNNPQEYDELKKSSLELIKQKLGSGELLVAKDIGDIGEGLVHGHECERVKIGGREELIHLIKRIPTQFAVGYDIQSVELDARKRYIEVKTTISSKPLQFNKIHLTTNEWNTAESIRDRYFVYRLLVSKYERKLFVMQDPVGLYKQDILQMVPRDGADITFNPNDSGAFEELLSWEN
;
A
#
# COMPACT_ATOMS: atom_id res chain seq x y z
N MET A 1 1.87 9.74 -35.52
CA MET A 1 1.40 8.88 -34.42
C MET A 1 1.98 7.48 -34.59
N TYR A 2 2.62 6.95 -33.55
CA TYR A 2 3.22 5.61 -33.50
C TYR A 2 2.16 4.53 -33.70
N ASN A 3 2.49 3.52 -34.51
CA ASN A 3 1.65 2.36 -34.73
C ASN A 3 2.48 1.09 -34.57
N ILE A 4 1.96 0.15 -33.78
CA ILE A 4 2.55 -1.17 -33.64
C ILE A 4 2.21 -1.96 -34.92
N PRO A 5 3.17 -2.68 -35.53
CA PRO A 5 2.85 -3.53 -36.67
C PRO A 5 1.73 -4.53 -36.31
N ASN A 6 0.79 -4.74 -37.23
CA ASN A 6 -0.42 -5.53 -36.96
C ASN A 6 -0.13 -6.93 -36.40
N ASP A 7 0.96 -7.58 -36.85
CA ASP A 7 1.37 -8.91 -36.40
C ASP A 7 1.86 -8.95 -34.94
N TYR A 8 2.18 -7.78 -34.38
CA TYR A 8 2.63 -7.61 -32.99
C TYR A 8 1.59 -6.93 -32.11
N TYR A 9 0.50 -6.40 -32.66
CA TYR A 9 -0.48 -5.67 -31.86
C TYR A 9 -1.41 -6.61 -31.08
N TYR A 10 -1.44 -6.47 -29.76
CA TYR A 10 -2.46 -7.07 -28.91
C TYR A 10 -2.80 -6.15 -27.75
N ARG A 11 -4.06 -5.72 -27.63
CA ARG A 11 -4.48 -4.84 -26.53
C ARG A 11 -4.78 -5.62 -25.25
N LEU A 12 -3.87 -5.56 -24.28
CA LEU A 12 -4.13 -6.10 -22.94
C LEU A 12 -5.27 -5.35 -22.25
N HIS A 13 -6.11 -6.10 -21.54
CA HIS A 13 -7.21 -5.54 -20.78
C HIS A 13 -7.37 -6.25 -19.43
N HIS A 14 -7.53 -5.47 -18.37
CA HIS A 14 -7.89 -5.95 -17.03
C HIS A 14 -8.98 -5.07 -16.41
N ILE A 15 -9.51 -5.51 -15.26
CA ILE A 15 -10.61 -4.86 -14.53
C ILE A 15 -10.27 -3.40 -14.20
N ARG A 16 -11.22 -2.49 -14.38
CA ARG A 16 -11.08 -1.08 -14.02
C ARG A 16 -11.74 -0.84 -12.65
N PRO A 17 -10.98 -0.62 -11.57
CA PRO A 17 -11.59 -0.27 -10.29
C PRO A 17 -12.22 1.13 -10.35
N ARG A 18 -13.49 1.22 -9.96
CA ARG A 18 -14.27 2.48 -9.97
C ARG A 18 -13.86 3.48 -8.91
N PHE A 19 -13.03 3.04 -7.98
CA PHE A 19 -12.47 3.81 -6.88
C PHE A 19 -11.00 4.17 -7.11
N LYS A 20 -10.47 4.05 -8.34
CA LYS A 20 -9.06 4.33 -8.63
C LYS A 20 -8.58 5.70 -8.10
N GLY A 21 -9.41 6.73 -8.22
CA GLY A 21 -9.06 8.08 -7.75
C GLY A 21 -8.89 8.21 -6.24
N ASP A 22 -9.41 7.25 -5.47
CA ASP A 22 -9.39 7.22 -4.00
C ASP A 22 -8.98 5.82 -3.49
N ILE A 23 -8.10 5.15 -4.24
CA ILE A 23 -7.85 3.73 -4.08
C ILE A 23 -7.26 3.38 -2.71
N GLU A 24 -6.37 4.21 -2.20
CA GLU A 24 -5.67 3.99 -0.93
C GLU A 24 -6.65 4.01 0.26
N ASN A 25 -7.52 5.03 0.34
CA ASN A 25 -8.57 5.10 1.37
C ASN A 25 -9.55 3.94 1.26
N VAL A 26 -9.97 3.60 0.04
CA VAL A 26 -10.89 2.48 -0.18
C VAL A 26 -10.26 1.15 0.22
N LEU A 27 -9.00 0.88 -0.13
CA LEU A 27 -8.36 -0.40 0.19
C LEU A 27 -8.13 -0.57 1.68
N ILE A 28 -7.63 0.44 2.40
CA ILE A 28 -7.50 0.36 3.87
C ILE A 28 -8.86 0.10 4.50
N TYR A 29 -9.86 0.91 4.17
CA TYR A 29 -11.20 0.77 4.75
C TYR A 29 -11.78 -0.62 4.47
N MET A 30 -11.68 -1.08 3.22
CA MET A 30 -12.26 -2.36 2.83
C MET A 30 -11.49 -3.54 3.40
N ALA A 31 -10.17 -3.48 3.52
CA ALA A 31 -9.39 -4.49 4.23
C ALA A 31 -9.88 -4.60 5.68
N THR A 32 -9.95 -3.49 6.39
CA THR A 32 -10.44 -3.44 7.79
C THR A 32 -11.87 -3.93 7.94
N GLU A 33 -12.79 -3.60 7.05
CA GLU A 33 -14.18 -4.08 7.17
C GLU A 33 -14.35 -5.55 6.75
N ILE A 34 -13.55 -6.02 5.80
CA ILE A 34 -13.58 -7.43 5.35
C ILE A 34 -13.00 -8.34 6.43
N THR A 35 -11.88 -7.98 7.06
CA THR A 35 -11.22 -8.80 8.09
C THR A 35 -12.05 -9.00 9.36
N LYS A 36 -13.01 -8.12 9.62
CA LYS A 36 -14.00 -8.26 10.69
C LYS A 36 -15.01 -9.38 10.44
N LEU A 37 -15.07 -9.92 9.23
CA LEU A 37 -16.00 -11.00 8.88
C LEU A 37 -15.34 -12.36 9.11
N THR A 38 -16.09 -13.29 9.70
CA THR A 38 -15.69 -14.70 9.80
C THR A 38 -15.93 -15.42 8.46
N GLU A 39 -15.61 -16.71 8.41
CA GLU A 39 -16.11 -17.56 7.32
C GLU A 39 -17.64 -17.59 7.35
N LEU A 40 -18.28 -17.26 6.23
CA LEU A 40 -19.74 -17.15 6.09
C LEU A 40 -20.20 -17.69 4.73
N PRO A 41 -21.48 -18.07 4.57
CA PRO A 41 -22.06 -18.33 3.25
C PRO A 41 -21.88 -17.12 2.31
N TYR A 42 -21.65 -17.39 1.02
CA TYR A 42 -21.33 -16.36 0.02
C TYR A 42 -22.30 -15.18 0.02
N ASP A 43 -23.62 -15.42 -0.02
CA ASP A 43 -24.61 -14.34 -0.09
C ASP A 43 -24.61 -13.48 1.18
N GLU A 44 -24.41 -14.08 2.35
CA GLU A 44 -24.34 -13.36 3.61
C GLU A 44 -23.08 -12.50 3.66
N PHE A 45 -21.92 -13.06 3.31
CA PHE A 45 -20.66 -12.33 3.24
C PHE A 45 -20.77 -11.16 2.25
N ALA A 46 -21.30 -11.43 1.06
CA ALA A 46 -21.53 -10.45 0.01
C ALA A 46 -22.41 -9.28 0.46
N ASN A 47 -23.47 -9.56 1.23
CA ASN A 47 -24.36 -8.55 1.79
C ASN A 47 -23.68 -7.69 2.86
N ARG A 48 -22.87 -8.30 3.75
CA ARG A 48 -22.11 -7.57 4.77
C ARG A 48 -21.05 -6.65 4.14
N VAL A 49 -20.32 -7.14 3.14
CA VAL A 49 -19.36 -6.31 2.39
C VAL A 49 -20.06 -5.17 1.65
N ASN A 50 -21.22 -5.43 1.03
CA ASN A 50 -22.01 -4.38 0.38
C ASN A 50 -22.48 -3.30 1.38
N ALA A 51 -22.88 -3.70 2.59
CA ALA A 51 -23.26 -2.77 3.64
C ALA A 51 -22.05 -1.91 4.07
N ALA A 52 -20.87 -2.51 4.23
CA ALA A 52 -19.64 -1.76 4.49
C ALA A 52 -19.31 -0.75 3.38
N ILE A 53 -19.40 -1.16 2.11
CA ILE A 53 -19.17 -0.26 0.96
C ILE A 53 -20.17 0.90 0.96
N LYS A 54 -21.43 0.68 1.35
CA LYS A 54 -22.47 1.72 1.46
C LYS A 54 -22.14 2.77 2.52
N LEU A 55 -21.47 2.37 3.61
CA LEU A 55 -21.04 3.25 4.69
C LEU A 55 -19.77 4.05 4.35
N PHE A 56 -19.04 3.67 3.30
CA PHE A 56 -17.91 4.46 2.84
C PHE A 56 -18.37 5.86 2.34
N PRO A 57 -17.64 6.94 2.67
CA PRO A 57 -17.99 8.30 2.26
C PRO A 57 -18.30 8.42 0.75
N GLY A 58 -19.41 9.09 0.40
CA GLY A 58 -19.84 9.25 -0.99
C GLY A 58 -20.55 8.03 -1.61
N ASN A 59 -20.79 6.94 -0.87
CA ASN A 59 -21.47 5.75 -1.38
C ASN A 59 -22.93 5.58 -0.91
N MET A 60 -23.39 6.33 0.10
CA MET A 60 -24.72 6.19 0.71
C MET A 60 -25.87 6.14 -0.33
N HIS A 61 -25.85 7.06 -1.30
CA HIS A 61 -26.88 7.17 -2.34
C HIS A 61 -26.55 6.43 -3.65
N ARG A 62 -25.42 5.70 -3.73
CA ARG A 62 -25.05 4.98 -4.95
C ARG A 62 -25.97 3.79 -5.21
N LYS A 63 -26.26 3.51 -6.48
CA LYS A 63 -27.09 2.36 -6.91
C LYS A 63 -26.44 1.02 -6.50
N ASN A 64 -27.26 0.01 -6.20
CA ASN A 64 -26.79 -1.33 -5.81
C ASN A 64 -25.83 -1.96 -6.84
N LYS A 65 -26.07 -1.74 -8.14
CA LYS A 65 -25.14 -2.17 -9.20
C LYS A 65 -23.73 -1.59 -9.02
N THR A 66 -23.60 -0.35 -8.55
CA THR A 66 -22.29 0.26 -8.31
C THR A 66 -21.60 -0.34 -7.10
N ILE A 67 -22.35 -0.62 -6.03
CA ILE A 67 -21.87 -1.28 -4.81
C ILE A 67 -21.40 -2.70 -5.11
N ASN A 68 -22.20 -3.48 -5.85
CA ASN A 68 -21.84 -4.83 -6.28
C ASN A 68 -20.55 -4.81 -7.12
N ASN A 69 -20.41 -3.83 -8.01
CA ASN A 69 -19.20 -3.71 -8.82
C ASN A 69 -17.97 -3.36 -7.98
N TRP A 70 -18.09 -2.49 -6.97
CA TRP A 70 -16.99 -2.26 -6.03
C TRP A 70 -16.56 -3.56 -5.36
N ARG A 71 -17.51 -4.33 -4.82
CA ARG A 71 -17.22 -5.62 -4.17
C ARG A 71 -16.48 -6.58 -5.10
N THR A 72 -16.98 -6.76 -6.33
CA THR A 72 -16.38 -7.71 -7.28
C THR A 72 -15.05 -7.21 -7.82
N GLU A 73 -14.87 -5.89 -8.01
CA GLU A 73 -13.60 -5.29 -8.43
C GLU A 73 -12.52 -5.43 -7.32
N ILE A 74 -12.87 -5.20 -6.05
CA ILE A 74 -11.97 -5.40 -4.90
C ILE A 74 -11.54 -6.87 -4.80
N SER A 75 -12.53 -7.77 -4.80
CA SER A 75 -12.29 -9.21 -4.71
C SER A 75 -11.40 -9.71 -5.85
N ALA A 76 -11.71 -9.31 -7.08
CA ALA A 76 -11.01 -9.82 -8.25
C ALA A 76 -9.58 -9.30 -8.38
N LEU A 77 -9.33 -8.01 -8.10
CA LEU A 77 -8.00 -7.42 -8.28
C LEU A 77 -7.08 -7.68 -7.09
N PHE A 78 -7.53 -7.43 -5.86
CA PHE A 78 -6.64 -7.37 -4.70
C PHE A 78 -6.61 -8.66 -3.87
N GLY A 79 -7.44 -9.65 -4.21
CA GLY A 79 -7.43 -10.95 -3.52
C GLY A 79 -7.97 -10.90 -2.09
N PHE A 80 -8.68 -9.84 -1.71
CA PHE A 80 -9.18 -9.64 -0.34
C PHE A 80 -10.26 -10.63 0.11
N ILE A 81 -10.88 -11.33 -0.83
CA ILE A 81 -12.01 -12.23 -0.56
C ILE A 81 -11.73 -13.56 -1.26
N ILE A 82 -11.82 -14.65 -0.51
CA ILE A 82 -11.67 -16.01 -1.01
C ILE A 82 -13.01 -16.73 -0.84
N THR A 83 -13.48 -17.38 -1.90
CA THR A 83 -14.71 -18.19 -1.86
C THR A 83 -14.40 -19.62 -2.28
N GLU A 84 -14.73 -20.59 -1.42
CA GLU A 84 -14.57 -22.02 -1.64
C GLU A 84 -15.84 -22.76 -1.26
N ASN A 85 -16.35 -23.60 -2.17
CA ASN A 85 -17.52 -24.46 -1.92
C ASN A 85 -18.74 -23.71 -1.34
N GLY A 86 -18.96 -22.46 -1.74
CA GLY A 86 -20.07 -21.61 -1.28
C GLY A 86 -19.81 -20.88 0.06
N ILE A 87 -18.67 -21.13 0.70
CA ILE A 87 -18.21 -20.43 1.90
C ILE A 87 -17.19 -19.37 1.51
N THR A 88 -17.30 -18.19 2.08
CA THR A 88 -16.47 -17.02 1.78
C THR A 88 -15.80 -16.50 3.03
N LYS A 89 -14.55 -16.06 2.90
CA LYS A 89 -13.73 -15.55 3.99
C LYS A 89 -12.78 -14.43 3.56
N PRO A 90 -12.22 -13.67 4.52
CA PRO A 90 -11.14 -12.74 4.25
C PRO A 90 -9.90 -13.46 3.68
N GLY A 91 -9.33 -12.90 2.63
CA GLY A 91 -8.02 -13.33 2.12
C GLY A 91 -6.87 -12.79 2.96
N LEU A 92 -5.73 -13.47 2.93
CA LEU A 92 -4.51 -13.07 3.65
C LEU A 92 -4.09 -11.63 3.31
N ARG A 93 -4.23 -11.21 2.04
CA ARG A 93 -3.90 -9.84 1.61
C ARG A 93 -4.74 -8.76 2.32
N ALA A 94 -6.00 -9.05 2.64
CA ALA A 94 -6.83 -8.13 3.42
C ALA A 94 -6.40 -8.10 4.90
N ILE A 95 -6.05 -9.27 5.45
CA ILE A 95 -5.58 -9.40 6.84
C ILE A 95 -4.28 -8.62 7.03
N GLU A 96 -3.30 -8.81 6.16
CA GLU A 96 -2.01 -8.10 6.20
C GLU A 96 -2.17 -6.59 6.12
N LEU A 97 -2.95 -6.07 5.15
CA LEU A 97 -3.18 -4.62 5.05
C LEU A 97 -3.94 -4.07 6.27
N SER A 98 -4.94 -4.80 6.77
CA SER A 98 -5.70 -4.37 7.95
C SER A 98 -4.82 -4.28 9.20
N THR A 99 -3.85 -5.20 9.34
CA THR A 99 -2.96 -5.28 10.51
C THR A 99 -1.81 -4.28 10.41
N SER A 100 -1.07 -4.29 9.29
CA SER A 100 0.11 -3.44 9.08
C SER A 100 -0.24 -1.97 8.85
N GLN A 101 -1.39 -1.71 8.24
CA GLN A 101 -1.75 -0.38 7.70
C GLN A 101 -0.67 0.17 6.74
N ASP A 102 0.07 -0.72 6.08
CA ASP A 102 1.07 -0.39 5.05
C ASP A 102 0.49 -0.61 3.65
N LEU A 103 0.01 0.47 3.04
CA LEU A 103 -0.42 0.44 1.66
C LEU A 103 0.73 0.24 0.68
N VAL A 104 1.90 0.77 0.97
CA VAL A 104 3.07 0.71 0.09
C VAL A 104 3.52 -0.74 -0.05
N GLU A 105 3.69 -1.44 1.08
CA GLU A 105 3.94 -2.89 1.12
C GLU A 105 2.83 -3.67 0.41
N SER A 106 1.56 -3.37 0.71
CA SER A 106 0.43 -4.07 0.10
C SER A 106 0.42 -3.96 -1.43
N PHE A 107 0.78 -2.79 -1.98
CA PHE A 107 0.93 -2.61 -3.42
C PHE A 107 2.19 -3.29 -3.99
N LYS A 108 3.31 -3.35 -3.24
CA LYS A 108 4.48 -4.18 -3.62
C LYS A 108 4.07 -5.65 -3.74
N VAL A 109 3.38 -6.22 -2.73
CA VAL A 109 2.89 -7.60 -2.76
C VAL A 109 1.92 -7.84 -3.92
N TYR A 110 0.99 -6.92 -4.15
CA TYR A 110 0.06 -6.99 -5.28
C TYR A 110 0.80 -7.04 -6.63
N LEU A 111 1.70 -6.10 -6.88
CA LEU A 111 2.46 -6.01 -8.14
C LEU A 111 3.42 -7.18 -8.33
N PHE A 112 4.00 -7.68 -7.24
CA PHE A 112 4.90 -8.83 -7.27
C PHE A 112 4.18 -10.08 -7.78
N ASN A 113 2.91 -10.24 -7.40
CA ASN A 113 2.07 -11.37 -7.81
C ASN A 113 1.35 -11.16 -9.14
N PHE A 114 1.06 -9.91 -9.51
CA PHE A 114 0.33 -9.58 -10.73
C PHE A 114 1.03 -10.11 -12.00
N GLN A 115 0.28 -10.70 -12.93
CA GLN A 115 0.77 -11.22 -14.23
C GLN A 115 -0.36 -11.38 -15.25
N TYR A 116 0.00 -11.49 -16.53
CA TYR A 116 -0.91 -11.91 -17.59
C TYR A 116 -0.48 -13.25 -18.19
N PRO A 117 -1.41 -14.23 -18.29
CA PRO A 117 -2.76 -14.22 -17.74
C PRO A 117 -2.77 -14.39 -16.21
N GLY A 118 -3.87 -13.98 -15.59
CA GLY A 118 -4.14 -14.17 -14.16
C GLY A 118 -5.64 -14.30 -13.88
N GLY A 119 -6.02 -14.91 -12.76
CA GLY A 119 -7.43 -15.18 -12.41
C GLY A 119 -8.28 -13.94 -12.10
N HIS A 120 -7.64 -12.78 -11.94
CA HIS A 120 -8.30 -11.46 -11.89
C HIS A 120 -8.90 -11.04 -13.25
N ILE A 121 -8.62 -11.77 -14.32
CA ILE A 121 -9.14 -11.56 -15.67
C ILE A 121 -10.32 -12.50 -15.91
N LYS A 122 -11.34 -12.04 -16.64
CA LYS A 122 -12.50 -12.88 -16.97
C LYS A 122 -12.07 -14.09 -17.81
N PRO A 123 -12.63 -15.29 -17.59
CA PRO A 123 -12.18 -16.52 -18.27
C PRO A 123 -12.10 -16.43 -19.80
N HIS A 124 -13.06 -15.79 -20.46
CA HIS A 124 -13.05 -15.63 -21.92
C HIS A 124 -11.99 -14.65 -22.44
N GLU A 125 -11.53 -13.70 -21.62
CA GLU A 125 -10.40 -12.84 -21.98
C GLU A 125 -9.08 -13.59 -21.75
N THR A 126 -8.97 -14.35 -20.65
CA THR A 126 -7.84 -15.27 -20.42
C THR A 126 -7.71 -16.29 -21.55
N TYR A 127 -8.82 -16.80 -22.09
CA TYR A 127 -8.84 -17.68 -23.26
C TYR A 127 -8.11 -17.04 -24.46
N LYS A 128 -8.47 -15.81 -24.83
CA LYS A 128 -7.84 -15.08 -25.93
C LYS A 128 -6.35 -14.83 -25.68
N MET A 129 -5.98 -14.51 -24.44
CA MET A 129 -4.58 -14.30 -24.05
C MET A 129 -3.76 -15.59 -24.16
N ILE A 130 -4.35 -16.75 -23.88
CA ILE A 130 -3.71 -18.06 -24.03
C ILE A 130 -3.51 -18.43 -25.50
N GLU A 131 -4.50 -18.16 -26.37
CA GLU A 131 -4.33 -18.38 -27.83
C GLU A 131 -3.28 -17.45 -28.42
N ALA A 132 -3.25 -16.18 -27.97
CA ALA A 132 -2.17 -15.24 -28.24
C ALA A 132 -0.87 -15.58 -27.46
N GLY A 133 -0.92 -16.60 -26.60
CA GLY A 133 0.08 -17.12 -25.67
C GLY A 133 0.94 -16.07 -24.99
N ILE A 134 0.25 -15.05 -24.52
CA ILE A 134 0.77 -14.01 -23.65
C ILE A 134 1.32 -14.66 -22.38
N ARG A 135 2.46 -14.15 -21.93
CA ARG A 135 3.14 -14.55 -20.70
C ARG A 135 3.94 -13.36 -20.19
N PHE A 136 3.33 -12.53 -19.36
CA PHE A 136 3.88 -11.20 -19.03
C PHE A 136 3.83 -10.87 -17.53
N LYS A 137 4.98 -10.43 -16.99
CA LYS A 137 5.15 -9.84 -15.65
C LYS A 137 5.38 -8.33 -15.77
N PRO A 138 4.34 -7.49 -15.63
CA PRO A 138 4.44 -6.07 -15.99
C PRO A 138 5.45 -5.27 -15.17
N ALA A 139 5.35 -5.32 -13.84
CA ALA A 139 6.20 -4.54 -12.95
C ALA A 139 7.67 -4.93 -13.10
N GLN A 140 7.95 -6.23 -13.21
CA GLN A 140 9.31 -6.74 -13.45
C GLN A 140 9.88 -6.22 -14.77
N TYR A 141 9.11 -6.26 -15.86
CA TYR A 141 9.58 -5.81 -17.17
C TYR A 141 9.88 -4.31 -17.19
N ILE A 142 9.00 -3.48 -16.61
CA ILE A 142 9.20 -2.03 -16.51
C ILE A 142 10.45 -1.69 -15.67
N LEU A 143 10.65 -2.36 -14.53
CA LEU A 143 11.83 -2.14 -13.69
C LEU A 143 13.13 -2.52 -14.42
N LYS A 144 13.14 -3.67 -15.13
CA LYS A 144 14.29 -4.08 -15.97
C LYS A 144 14.59 -3.04 -17.06
N LEU A 145 13.54 -2.53 -17.72
CA LEU A 145 13.68 -1.50 -18.75
C LEU A 145 14.29 -0.22 -18.20
N LEU A 146 13.77 0.30 -17.08
CA LEU A 146 14.28 1.53 -16.48
C LEU A 146 15.72 1.36 -15.97
N GLN A 147 16.05 0.23 -15.31
CA GLN A 147 17.43 -0.06 -14.90
C GLN A 147 18.39 -0.09 -16.09
N TYR A 148 17.99 -0.75 -17.18
CA TYR A 148 18.79 -0.78 -18.40
C TYR A 148 18.96 0.62 -19.00
N ALA A 149 17.87 1.39 -19.11
CA ALA A 149 17.88 2.70 -19.72
C ALA A 149 18.72 3.73 -18.94
N GLU A 150 18.65 3.74 -17.61
CA GLU A 150 19.51 4.60 -16.78
C GLU A 150 20.98 4.22 -16.92
N LYS A 151 21.28 2.91 -16.95
CA LYS A 151 22.65 2.43 -17.14
C LYS A 151 23.22 2.80 -18.50
N GLU A 152 22.44 2.62 -19.57
CA GLU A 152 22.86 2.90 -20.96
C GLU A 152 23.04 4.40 -21.21
N SER A 153 22.12 5.23 -20.69
CA SER A 153 22.16 6.68 -20.89
C SER A 153 23.12 7.42 -19.95
N GLY A 154 23.55 6.78 -18.86
CA GLY A 154 24.34 7.42 -17.79
C GLY A 154 23.58 8.50 -17.03
N ASN A 155 22.26 8.61 -17.20
CA ASN A 155 21.42 9.65 -16.63
C ASN A 155 20.12 9.07 -16.06
N ARG A 156 19.40 9.87 -15.27
CA ARG A 156 18.04 9.52 -14.82
C ARG A 156 17.10 9.45 -16.01
N VAL A 157 16.39 8.34 -16.16
CA VAL A 157 15.50 8.09 -17.27
C VAL A 157 14.10 7.77 -16.77
N GLY A 158 13.13 8.51 -17.30
CA GLY A 158 11.72 8.26 -17.05
C GLY A 158 11.01 7.72 -18.30
N VAL A 159 9.89 7.05 -18.09
CA VAL A 159 8.94 6.65 -19.14
C VAL A 159 7.57 7.24 -18.88
N THR A 160 6.82 7.46 -19.94
CA THR A 160 5.42 7.91 -19.88
C THR A 160 4.46 6.73 -19.94
N LYS A 161 3.22 6.95 -19.49
CA LYS A 161 2.14 5.96 -19.64
C LYS A 161 1.91 5.56 -21.09
N ALA A 162 2.05 6.49 -22.03
CA ALA A 162 1.85 6.22 -23.44
C ALA A 162 2.96 5.32 -24.01
N GLU A 163 4.22 5.59 -23.66
CA GLU A 163 5.35 4.75 -24.06
C GLU A 163 5.20 3.32 -23.53
N VAL A 164 4.88 3.15 -22.25
CA VAL A 164 4.65 1.82 -21.65
C VAL A 164 3.43 1.13 -22.27
N THR A 165 2.39 1.89 -22.65
CA THR A 165 1.23 1.34 -23.35
C THR A 165 1.62 0.76 -24.69
N HIS A 166 2.27 1.55 -25.54
CA HIS A 166 2.47 1.22 -26.95
C HIS A 166 3.74 0.44 -27.23
N CYS A 167 4.80 0.67 -26.48
CA CYS A 167 6.06 -0.04 -26.67
C CYS A 167 6.15 -1.32 -25.81
N ILE A 168 5.22 -1.54 -24.87
CA ILE A 168 5.24 -2.71 -23.99
C ILE A 168 3.88 -3.41 -23.96
N PHE A 169 2.85 -2.82 -23.33
CA PHE A 169 1.60 -3.53 -23.01
C PHE A 169 0.79 -3.97 -24.22
N ASN A 170 0.89 -3.24 -25.33
CA ASN A 170 0.17 -3.53 -26.56
C ASN A 170 1.03 -4.29 -27.59
N ASP A 171 2.26 -4.66 -27.24
CA ASP A 171 3.25 -5.22 -28.15
C ASP A 171 3.61 -6.66 -27.78
N LEU A 172 3.22 -7.61 -28.64
CA LEU A 172 3.45 -9.05 -28.47
C LEU A 172 4.94 -9.39 -28.36
N ARG A 173 5.83 -8.58 -28.92
CA ARG A 173 7.28 -8.77 -28.73
C ARG A 173 7.63 -8.74 -27.24
N CYS A 174 7.03 -7.83 -26.48
CA CYS A 174 7.25 -7.73 -25.04
C CYS A 174 6.39 -8.74 -24.25
N ILE A 175 5.08 -8.78 -24.50
CA ILE A 175 4.14 -9.50 -23.62
C ILE A 175 4.01 -11.00 -23.91
N ARG A 176 4.50 -11.46 -25.06
CA ARG A 176 4.49 -12.88 -25.48
C ARG A 176 5.91 -13.39 -25.70
N ASP A 177 6.73 -12.64 -26.44
CA ASP A 177 8.05 -13.11 -26.89
C ASP A 177 9.16 -12.79 -25.88
N ASN A 178 8.84 -12.04 -24.82
CA ASN A 178 9.79 -11.62 -23.78
C ASN A 178 11.03 -10.92 -24.37
N GLU A 179 10.78 -10.00 -25.31
CA GLU A 179 11.80 -9.18 -25.97
C GLU A 179 12.73 -8.52 -24.95
N ASP A 180 14.04 -8.58 -25.23
CA ASP A 180 15.04 -7.97 -24.38
C ASP A 180 14.78 -6.46 -24.24
N VAL A 181 14.93 -5.95 -23.02
CA VAL A 181 14.59 -4.56 -22.71
C VAL A 181 15.45 -3.55 -23.46
N SER A 182 16.63 -3.94 -23.96
CA SER A 182 17.46 -3.07 -24.81
C SER A 182 16.78 -2.70 -26.13
N LEU A 183 16.07 -3.65 -26.76
CA LEU A 183 15.35 -3.42 -28.02
C LEU A 183 14.11 -2.55 -27.79
N THR A 184 13.42 -2.77 -26.67
CA THR A 184 12.30 -1.93 -26.24
C THR A 184 12.76 -0.51 -25.94
N TRP A 185 13.90 -0.35 -25.25
CA TRP A 185 14.48 0.96 -24.98
C TRP A 185 14.92 1.67 -26.26
N LEU A 186 15.59 0.97 -27.17
CA LEU A 186 15.96 1.48 -28.48
C LEU A 186 14.73 2.03 -29.20
N ARG A 187 13.63 1.26 -29.22
CA ARG A 187 12.37 1.69 -29.83
C ARG A 187 11.79 2.95 -29.20
N ILE A 188 11.82 3.06 -27.87
CA ILE A 188 11.36 4.27 -27.17
C ILE A 188 12.28 5.45 -27.53
N ASN A 189 13.59 5.26 -27.51
CA ASN A 189 14.55 6.32 -27.80
C ASN A 189 14.44 6.81 -29.26
N GLU A 190 14.37 5.89 -30.23
CA GLU A 190 14.15 6.24 -31.64
C GLU A 190 12.83 7.00 -31.84
N ASN A 191 11.77 6.61 -31.15
CA ASN A 191 10.50 7.34 -31.22
C ASN A 191 10.64 8.76 -30.65
N ARG A 192 11.41 8.96 -29.58
CA ARG A 192 11.69 10.29 -29.01
C ARG A 192 12.52 11.14 -29.98
N ASP A 193 13.59 10.58 -30.54
CA ASP A 193 14.49 11.25 -31.48
C ASP A 193 13.76 11.73 -32.74
N HIS A 194 12.74 10.98 -33.17
CA HIS A 194 11.89 11.33 -34.32
C HIS A 194 10.59 12.06 -33.93
N GLU A 195 10.44 12.48 -32.67
CA GLU A 195 9.26 13.19 -32.14
C GLU A 195 7.93 12.46 -32.44
N ILE A 196 7.93 11.13 -32.40
CA ILE A 196 6.77 10.31 -32.71
C ILE A 196 5.76 10.37 -31.56
N GLU A 197 4.59 10.94 -31.84
CA GLU A 197 3.49 10.98 -30.88
C GLU A 197 2.83 9.61 -30.66
N TYR A 198 2.33 9.38 -29.45
CA TYR A 198 1.55 8.20 -29.09
C TYR A 198 0.07 8.53 -28.89
N ASP A 199 -0.83 7.57 -29.12
CA ASP A 199 -2.24 7.72 -28.73
C ASP A 199 -2.36 7.73 -27.20
N GLN A 200 -2.83 8.85 -26.65
CA GLN A 200 -3.01 9.06 -25.21
C GLN A 200 -4.47 8.94 -24.75
N THR A 201 -5.35 8.44 -25.62
CA THR A 201 -6.78 8.26 -25.29
C THR A 201 -6.92 7.47 -24.01
N GLY A 202 -7.69 7.98 -23.05
CA GLY A 202 -7.72 7.47 -21.68
C GLY A 202 -7.99 5.96 -21.58
N ASP A 203 -8.88 5.42 -22.40
CA ASP A 203 -9.16 3.97 -22.44
C ASP A 203 -8.01 3.16 -23.06
N VAL A 204 -7.22 3.73 -23.96
CA VAL A 204 -6.07 3.07 -24.62
C VAL A 204 -4.91 2.94 -23.63
N VAL A 205 -4.54 4.02 -22.95
CA VAL A 205 -3.42 4.02 -21.99
C VAL A 205 -3.78 3.49 -20.60
N ARG A 206 -5.05 3.15 -20.38
CA ARG A 206 -5.58 2.81 -19.05
C ARG A 206 -4.84 1.68 -18.37
N CYS A 207 -4.69 0.52 -19.02
CA CYS A 207 -4.17 -0.68 -18.36
C CYS A 207 -2.69 -0.53 -17.98
N ALA A 208 -1.86 0.01 -18.85
CA ALA A 208 -0.48 0.34 -18.51
C ALA A 208 -0.42 1.44 -17.45
N GLY A 209 -1.27 2.47 -17.59
CA GLY A 209 -1.36 3.57 -16.63
C GLY A 209 -1.78 3.12 -15.23
N ASP A 210 -2.72 2.18 -15.11
CA ASP A 210 -3.14 1.57 -13.84
C ASP A 210 -1.93 0.91 -13.15
N ILE A 211 -1.14 0.10 -13.88
CA ILE A 211 0.05 -0.56 -13.33
C ILE A 211 1.14 0.44 -12.93
N ILE A 212 1.42 1.44 -13.78
CA ILE A 212 2.40 2.48 -13.45
C ILE A 212 1.98 3.26 -12.19
N ASP A 213 0.71 3.65 -12.10
CA ASP A 213 0.19 4.35 -10.92
C ASP A 213 0.34 3.49 -9.66
N TYR A 214 0.08 2.19 -9.75
CA TYR A 214 0.29 1.27 -8.63
C TYR A 214 1.77 1.09 -8.28
N MET A 215 2.67 1.10 -9.27
CA MET A 215 4.11 1.05 -9.02
C MET A 215 4.63 2.32 -8.35
N GLU A 216 4.02 3.48 -8.63
CA GLU A 216 4.27 4.74 -7.92
C GLU A 216 3.79 4.66 -6.45
N ILE A 217 2.58 4.13 -6.22
CA ILE A 217 2.05 3.91 -4.86
C ILE A 217 2.92 2.94 -4.08
N ALA A 218 3.38 1.85 -4.73
CA ALA A 218 4.31 0.86 -4.17
C ALA A 218 5.72 1.40 -3.92
N ASN A 219 5.96 2.70 -4.16
CA ASN A 219 7.23 3.38 -4.05
C ASN A 219 8.34 2.85 -4.98
N LEU A 220 8.05 1.91 -5.89
CA LEU A 220 9.00 1.37 -6.86
C LEU A 220 9.38 2.42 -7.92
N LEU A 221 8.45 3.33 -8.22
CA LEU A 221 8.63 4.45 -9.12
C LEU A 221 8.37 5.79 -8.40
N VAL A 222 8.96 6.85 -8.95
CA VAL A 222 8.71 8.25 -8.58
C VAL A 222 8.36 9.07 -9.81
N THR A 223 7.53 10.08 -9.64
CA THR A 223 7.21 11.08 -10.67
C THR A 223 7.31 12.48 -10.07
N HIS A 224 7.71 13.45 -10.88
CA HIS A 224 7.85 14.85 -10.46
C HIS A 224 6.85 15.77 -11.17
N ASP A 225 6.31 15.32 -12.30
CA ASP A 225 5.42 16.08 -13.18
C ASP A 225 4.08 15.38 -13.43
N GLY A 226 3.88 14.19 -12.84
CA GLY A 226 2.72 13.33 -13.07
C GLY A 226 2.65 12.71 -14.47
N LYS A 227 3.73 12.82 -15.26
CA LYS A 227 3.81 12.35 -16.65
C LYS A 227 4.93 11.35 -16.87
N ASN A 228 6.12 11.68 -16.36
CA ASN A 228 7.33 10.86 -16.46
C ASN A 228 7.56 10.10 -15.14
N TYR A 229 7.78 8.79 -15.27
CA TYR A 229 7.96 7.88 -14.16
C TYR A 229 9.37 7.29 -14.18
N TYR A 230 10.09 7.47 -13.08
CA TYR A 230 11.49 7.08 -12.91
C TYR A 230 11.57 5.99 -11.86
N ILE A 231 12.59 5.14 -11.95
CA ILE A 231 12.86 4.13 -10.92
C ILE A 231 13.27 4.78 -9.60
N ASN A 232 12.74 4.29 -8.47
CA ASN A 232 13.12 4.81 -7.16
C ASN A 232 14.37 4.12 -6.61
N ASN A 233 15.53 4.78 -6.69
CA ASN A 233 16.79 4.17 -6.25
C ASN A 233 16.88 3.95 -4.73
N LEU A 234 16.02 4.61 -3.94
CA LEU A 234 15.92 4.36 -2.49
C LEU A 234 15.30 2.99 -2.18
N GLU A 235 14.61 2.38 -3.14
CA GLU A 235 13.96 1.06 -3.01
C GLU A 235 14.78 -0.07 -3.66
N SER A 236 16.11 0.07 -3.67
CA SER A 236 17.02 -0.84 -4.37
C SER A 236 16.82 -2.31 -3.99
N GLU A 237 16.57 -2.62 -2.71
CA GLU A 237 16.34 -4.00 -2.25
C GLU A 237 15.05 -4.58 -2.83
N ALA A 238 13.93 -3.85 -2.73
CA ALA A 238 12.65 -4.26 -3.28
C ALA A 238 12.73 -4.42 -4.81
N ILE A 239 13.34 -3.46 -5.51
CA ILE A 239 13.54 -3.51 -6.96
C ILE A 239 14.33 -4.76 -7.37
N LEU A 240 15.43 -5.08 -6.68
CA LEU A 240 16.22 -6.28 -6.96
C LEU A 240 15.39 -7.56 -6.80
N LYS A 241 14.51 -7.63 -5.78
CA LYS A 241 13.58 -8.75 -5.60
C LYS A 241 12.64 -8.90 -6.80
N PHE A 242 12.06 -7.80 -7.30
CA PHE A 242 11.21 -7.84 -8.49
C PHE A 242 11.98 -8.29 -9.74
N VAL A 243 13.15 -7.71 -9.99
CA VAL A 243 13.95 -7.95 -11.20
C VAL A 243 14.44 -9.40 -11.26
N ASN A 244 14.85 -9.97 -10.13
CA ASN A 244 15.39 -11.33 -10.04
C ASN A 244 14.32 -12.40 -9.78
N SER A 245 13.08 -12.01 -9.54
CA SER A 245 11.99 -12.94 -9.22
C SER A 245 11.75 -13.96 -10.34
N THR A 246 11.65 -15.22 -9.94
CA THR A 246 11.14 -16.33 -10.76
C THR A 246 9.71 -16.71 -10.38
N HIS A 247 9.09 -16.00 -9.43
CA HIS A 247 7.72 -16.27 -8.98
C HIS A 247 6.73 -16.09 -10.14
N TRP A 248 5.97 -17.15 -10.42
CA TRP A 248 5.05 -17.20 -11.54
C TRP A 248 3.91 -18.18 -11.23
N PHE A 249 2.69 -17.82 -11.61
CA PHE A 249 1.54 -18.71 -11.58
C PHE A 249 1.56 -19.60 -12.84
N THR A 250 2.08 -20.82 -12.67
CA THR A 250 2.42 -21.75 -13.76
C THR A 250 1.24 -22.54 -14.32
N ILE A 251 0.05 -22.48 -13.69
CA ILE A 251 -1.08 -23.37 -14.05
C ILE A 251 -1.55 -23.16 -15.50
N TYR A 252 -1.40 -21.95 -16.05
CA TYR A 252 -1.75 -21.68 -17.46
C TYR A 252 -0.67 -22.13 -18.46
N ASP A 253 0.55 -22.47 -18.01
CA ASP A 253 1.72 -22.61 -18.88
C ASP A 253 1.50 -23.66 -19.97
N LYS A 254 0.93 -24.83 -19.65
CA LYS A 254 0.70 -25.87 -20.66
C LYS A 254 -0.17 -25.38 -21.82
N MET A 255 -1.25 -24.66 -21.51
CA MET A 255 -2.17 -24.10 -22.51
C MET A 255 -1.53 -22.96 -23.30
N ILE A 256 -0.72 -22.12 -22.64
CA ILE A 256 0.04 -21.03 -23.28
C ILE A 256 1.06 -21.60 -24.27
N HIS A 257 1.80 -22.63 -23.90
CA HIS A 257 2.81 -23.26 -24.78
C HIS A 257 2.15 -23.93 -25.99
N SER A 258 1.03 -24.63 -25.79
CA SER A 258 0.31 -25.29 -26.87
C SER A 258 -0.63 -24.36 -27.67
N ARG A 259 -0.79 -23.10 -27.24
CA ARG A 259 -1.76 -22.14 -27.79
C ARG A 259 -3.17 -22.72 -27.86
N THR A 260 -3.55 -23.52 -26.87
CA THR A 260 -4.83 -24.23 -26.85
C THR A 260 -5.54 -23.92 -25.55
N ALA A 261 -6.58 -23.11 -25.63
CA ALA A 261 -7.35 -22.68 -24.48
C ALA A 261 -8.59 -23.57 -24.27
N ASP A 262 -8.93 -23.85 -23.02
CA ASP A 262 -10.17 -24.52 -22.62
C ASP A 262 -10.90 -23.67 -21.58
N LEU A 263 -12.10 -23.21 -21.92
CA LEU A 263 -12.84 -22.27 -21.08
C LEU A 263 -13.25 -22.88 -19.73
N ALA A 264 -13.57 -24.18 -19.69
CA ALA A 264 -13.97 -24.87 -18.47
C ALA A 264 -12.77 -25.02 -17.52
N GLN A 265 -11.60 -25.38 -18.03
CA GLN A 265 -10.36 -25.45 -17.27
C GLN A 265 -9.91 -24.06 -16.80
N ILE A 266 -9.95 -23.04 -17.66
CA ILE A 266 -9.61 -21.67 -17.26
C ILE A 266 -10.50 -21.20 -16.10
N SER A 267 -11.79 -21.51 -16.18
CA SER A 267 -12.75 -21.16 -15.12
C SER A 267 -12.45 -21.90 -13.82
N SER A 268 -12.07 -23.18 -13.88
CA SER A 268 -11.71 -23.94 -12.67
C SER A 268 -10.40 -23.45 -12.04
N PHE A 269 -9.47 -22.90 -12.81
CA PHE A 269 -8.20 -22.35 -12.31
C PHE A 269 -8.30 -20.99 -11.60
N GLN A 270 -9.46 -20.30 -11.69
CA GLN A 270 -9.63 -19.03 -10.95
C GLN A 270 -9.43 -19.21 -9.44
N LYS A 271 -9.85 -20.36 -8.89
CA LYS A 271 -9.63 -20.68 -7.47
C LYS A 271 -8.14 -20.69 -7.14
N SER A 272 -7.37 -21.43 -7.91
CA SER A 272 -5.93 -21.59 -7.69
C SER A 272 -5.15 -20.29 -7.86
N TRP A 273 -5.65 -19.36 -8.67
CA TRP A 273 -5.11 -18.00 -8.72
C TRP A 273 -5.28 -17.27 -7.38
N PHE A 274 -6.47 -17.33 -6.78
CA PHE A 274 -6.72 -16.66 -5.49
C PHE A 274 -5.98 -17.33 -4.33
N GLU A 275 -5.79 -18.65 -4.37
CA GLU A 275 -4.88 -19.38 -3.48
C GLU A 275 -3.43 -18.89 -3.66
N TYR A 276 -2.97 -18.78 -4.91
CA TYR A 276 -1.62 -18.31 -5.22
C TYR A 276 -1.37 -16.89 -4.71
N VAL A 277 -2.25 -15.91 -5.02
CA VAL A 277 -2.02 -14.52 -4.60
C VAL A 277 -2.23 -14.29 -3.09
N ASN A 278 -2.86 -15.23 -2.38
CA ASN A 278 -3.00 -15.23 -0.92
C ASN A 278 -2.05 -16.20 -0.22
N ARG A 279 -1.06 -16.75 -0.92
CA ARG A 279 0.01 -17.53 -0.29
C ARG A 279 0.86 -16.63 0.60
N ASP A 280 1.49 -17.22 1.60
CA ASP A 280 2.54 -16.55 2.34
C ASP A 280 3.70 -16.19 1.38
N VAL A 281 4.14 -14.94 1.44
CA VAL A 281 5.24 -14.39 0.66
C VAL A 281 6.35 -13.88 1.59
N SER A 282 6.47 -14.48 2.78
CA SER A 282 7.47 -14.16 3.81
C SER A 282 8.92 -14.34 3.34
N ASP A 283 9.16 -15.04 2.23
CA ASP A 283 10.47 -15.07 1.54
C ASP A 283 10.83 -13.70 0.90
N THR A 284 9.85 -12.83 0.74
CA THR A 284 9.99 -11.45 0.24
C THR A 284 9.62 -10.44 1.31
N ASP A 285 10.61 -9.93 2.02
CA ASP A 285 10.41 -8.78 2.93
C ASP A 285 10.16 -7.50 2.11
N PHE A 286 8.89 -7.11 1.99
CA PHE A 286 8.44 -5.89 1.30
C PHE A 286 8.03 -4.77 2.26
N GLN A 287 8.27 -4.96 3.56
CA GLN A 287 7.98 -3.96 4.57
C GLN A 287 8.63 -2.62 4.21
N THR A 288 7.89 -1.53 4.37
CA THR A 288 8.37 -0.22 3.94
C THR A 288 9.45 0.29 4.88
N ASP A 289 10.65 0.55 4.35
CA ASP A 289 11.64 1.38 5.03
C ASP A 289 11.11 2.81 5.08
N ILE A 290 10.55 3.20 6.22
CA ILE A 290 9.97 4.54 6.42
C ILE A 290 10.97 5.64 6.13
N LEU A 291 12.24 5.45 6.52
CA LEU A 291 13.27 6.46 6.28
C LEU A 291 13.50 6.62 4.78
N ALA A 292 13.60 5.52 4.03
CA ALA A 292 13.73 5.57 2.58
C ALA A 292 12.48 6.17 1.92
N PHE A 293 11.29 5.86 2.46
CA PHE A 293 10.02 6.34 1.95
C PHE A 293 9.83 7.85 2.10
N ILE A 294 10.29 8.44 3.21
CA ILE A 294 10.16 9.87 3.50
C ILE A 294 11.34 10.72 3.00
N SER A 295 12.40 10.09 2.48
CA SER A 295 13.59 10.78 1.98
C SER A 295 13.43 11.15 0.50
N ASN A 296 13.90 12.33 0.12
CA ASN A 296 13.87 12.76 -1.28
C ASN A 296 15.09 12.29 -2.08
N ASN A 297 16.20 12.04 -1.40
CA ASN A 297 17.46 11.64 -2.03
C ASN A 297 18.31 10.77 -1.07
N PRO A 298 19.37 10.10 -1.58
CA PRO A 298 20.23 9.27 -0.76
C PRO A 298 20.98 10.03 0.35
N GLN A 299 21.32 11.31 0.16
CA GLN A 299 21.99 12.09 1.21
C GLN A 299 21.07 12.31 2.43
N GLU A 300 19.84 12.73 2.19
CA GLU A 300 18.81 12.93 3.22
C GLU A 300 18.50 11.60 3.94
N TYR A 301 18.41 10.49 3.20
CA TYR A 301 18.24 9.16 3.79
C TYR A 301 19.37 8.82 4.76
N ASP A 302 20.62 9.05 4.36
CA ASP A 302 21.80 8.78 5.21
C ASP A 302 21.82 9.69 6.45
N GLU A 303 21.38 10.94 6.35
CA GLU A 303 21.27 11.88 7.46
C GLU A 303 20.20 11.45 8.48
N LEU A 304 18.99 11.14 8.01
CA LEU A 304 17.88 10.63 8.84
C LEU A 304 18.24 9.29 9.52
N LYS A 305 18.96 8.43 8.81
CA LYS A 305 19.45 7.17 9.35
C LYS A 305 20.46 7.38 10.47
N LYS A 306 21.40 8.33 10.32
CA LYS A 306 22.37 8.67 11.35
C LYS A 306 21.71 9.24 12.59
N SER A 307 20.81 10.23 12.43
CA SER A 307 20.12 10.87 13.56
C SER A 307 19.26 9.88 14.35
N SER A 308 18.53 9.00 13.66
CA SER A 308 17.75 7.94 14.29
C SER A 308 18.63 6.99 15.10
N LEU A 309 19.76 6.53 14.53
CA LEU A 309 20.70 5.66 15.22
C LEU A 309 21.36 6.33 16.44
N GLU A 310 21.66 7.62 16.37
CA GLU A 310 22.23 8.38 17.50
C GLU A 310 21.22 8.56 18.64
N LEU A 311 19.96 8.87 18.32
CA LEU A 311 18.87 8.98 19.30
C LEU A 311 18.64 7.66 20.05
N ILE A 312 18.68 6.53 19.32
CA ILE A 312 18.57 5.18 19.88
C ILE A 312 19.76 4.88 20.80
N LYS A 313 21.00 5.16 20.34
CA LYS A 313 22.22 4.89 21.12
C LYS A 313 22.35 5.75 22.38
N GLN A 314 21.90 7.00 22.37
CA GLN A 314 21.96 7.86 23.54
C GLN A 314 20.94 7.49 24.62
N LYS A 315 19.79 6.91 24.25
CA LYS A 315 18.67 6.70 25.19
C LYS A 315 18.49 5.24 25.64
N LEU A 316 19.06 4.27 24.93
CA LEU A 316 19.04 2.85 25.31
C LEU A 316 20.46 2.42 25.70
N GLY A 317 20.78 2.42 26.99
CA GLY A 317 22.07 1.95 27.54
C GLY A 317 22.36 0.45 27.36
N SER A 318 21.69 -0.22 26.42
CA SER A 318 21.86 -1.63 26.10
C SER A 318 21.81 -1.80 24.59
N GLY A 319 22.88 -2.35 24.03
CA GLY A 319 23.09 -2.59 22.60
C GLY A 319 22.23 -3.71 22.02
N GLU A 320 20.91 -3.62 22.16
CA GLU A 320 20.01 -4.29 21.24
C GLU A 320 19.72 -3.32 20.09
N LEU A 321 20.47 -3.50 19.01
CA LEU A 321 20.09 -2.99 17.70
C LEU A 321 18.73 -3.61 17.34
N LEU A 322 17.65 -2.90 17.63
CA LEU A 322 16.45 -3.02 16.81
C LEU A 322 16.74 -2.27 15.52
N VAL A 323 17.31 -2.99 14.54
CA VAL A 323 17.05 -2.72 13.13
C VAL A 323 15.57 -3.08 12.91
N ALA A 324 14.66 -2.34 13.55
CA ALA A 324 13.24 -2.62 13.48
C ALA A 324 12.72 -2.08 12.16
N LYS A 325 12.38 -3.02 11.27
CA LYS A 325 11.63 -2.72 10.05
C LYS A 325 10.14 -2.51 10.35
N ASP A 326 9.68 -2.74 11.60
CA ASP A 326 8.29 -2.56 11.99
C ASP A 326 7.85 -1.09 11.97
N ILE A 327 6.77 -0.84 11.24
CA ILE A 327 6.15 0.46 11.07
C ILE A 327 5.62 1.00 12.41
N GLY A 328 5.18 0.10 13.29
CA GLY A 328 4.84 0.44 14.67
C GLY A 328 6.03 1.05 15.40
N ASP A 329 7.15 0.33 15.43
CA ASP A 329 8.38 0.74 16.12
C ASP A 329 8.95 2.07 15.62
N ILE A 330 8.98 2.28 14.31
CA ILE A 330 9.47 3.54 13.73
C ILE A 330 8.51 4.68 14.06
N GLY A 331 7.20 4.45 13.96
CA GLY A 331 6.20 5.44 14.32
C GLY A 331 6.27 5.86 15.79
N GLU A 332 6.45 4.90 16.70
CA GLU A 332 6.71 5.18 18.12
C GLU A 332 8.01 5.99 18.32
N GLY A 333 9.07 5.68 17.56
CA GLY A 333 10.32 6.44 17.58
C GLY A 333 10.12 7.90 17.16
N LEU A 334 9.37 8.13 16.07
CA LEU A 334 9.04 9.48 15.58
C LEU A 334 8.20 10.26 16.59
N VAL A 335 7.18 9.64 17.18
CA VAL A 335 6.36 10.28 18.22
C VAL A 335 7.17 10.55 19.49
N HIS A 336 8.10 9.67 19.87
CA HIS A 336 9.00 9.91 21.00
C HIS A 336 9.89 11.13 20.77
N GLY A 337 10.46 11.27 19.58
CA GLY A 337 11.22 12.45 19.17
C GLY A 337 10.37 13.73 19.22
N HIS A 338 9.16 13.67 18.66
CA HIS A 338 8.18 14.76 18.71
C HIS A 338 7.88 15.21 20.15
N GLU A 339 7.61 14.27 21.06
CA GLU A 339 7.32 14.60 22.46
C GLU A 339 8.51 15.22 23.19
N CYS A 340 9.73 14.76 22.89
CA CYS A 340 10.95 15.38 23.42
C CYS A 340 11.08 16.83 22.95
N GLU A 341 10.90 17.07 21.65
CA GLU A 341 11.00 18.40 21.06
C GLU A 341 9.89 19.34 21.58
N ARG A 342 8.65 18.84 21.68
CA ARG A 342 7.53 19.59 22.26
C ARG A 342 7.84 20.10 23.67
N VAL A 343 8.45 19.26 24.51
CA VAL A 343 8.84 19.62 25.88
C VAL A 343 10.04 20.58 25.89
N LYS A 344 11.00 20.41 24.97
CA LYS A 344 12.13 21.34 24.77
C LYS A 344 11.65 22.74 24.37
N ILE A 345 10.83 22.84 23.33
CA ILE A 345 10.21 24.09 22.85
C ILE A 345 9.36 24.75 23.96
N GLY A 346 8.69 23.94 24.78
CA GLY A 346 7.95 24.41 25.95
C GLY A 346 8.83 24.93 27.11
N GLY A 347 10.16 24.96 26.96
CA GLY A 347 11.11 25.49 27.93
C GLY A 347 11.33 24.59 29.14
N ARG A 348 11.01 23.29 29.04
CA ARG A 348 11.10 22.30 30.13
C ARG A 348 12.06 21.16 29.79
N GLU A 349 13.21 21.48 29.23
CA GLU A 349 14.22 20.52 28.78
C GLU A 349 14.64 19.53 29.88
N GLU A 350 14.62 19.96 31.14
CA GLU A 350 14.94 19.11 32.28
C GLU A 350 13.94 17.96 32.48
N LEU A 351 12.74 18.02 31.89
CA LEU A 351 11.73 16.96 31.96
C LEU A 351 11.89 15.87 30.87
N ILE A 352 12.72 16.08 29.86
CA ILE A 352 12.84 15.17 28.71
C ILE A 352 13.24 13.75 29.12
N HIS A 353 14.06 13.60 30.17
CA HIS A 353 14.46 12.30 30.71
C HIS A 353 13.29 11.45 31.26
N LEU A 354 12.12 12.06 31.48
CA LEU A 354 10.90 11.37 31.93
C LEU A 354 10.10 10.76 30.77
N ILE A 355 10.41 11.10 29.52
CA ILE A 355 9.73 10.64 28.32
C ILE A 355 10.34 9.31 27.87
N LYS A 356 9.55 8.24 27.91
CA LYS A 356 10.03 6.86 27.70
C LYS A 356 9.07 6.10 26.78
N ARG A 357 9.63 5.41 25.79
CA ARG A 357 8.93 4.31 25.10
C ARG A 357 8.77 3.14 26.07
N ILE A 358 7.61 2.49 26.03
CA ILE A 358 7.29 1.35 26.87
C ILE A 358 7.42 0.07 26.04
N PRO A 359 8.30 -0.87 26.45
CA PRO A 359 8.39 -2.14 25.76
C PRO A 359 7.07 -2.92 25.77
N THR A 360 6.67 -3.45 24.61
CA THR A 360 5.42 -4.16 24.38
C THR A 360 5.16 -5.30 25.37
N GLN A 361 6.23 -5.98 25.81
CA GLN A 361 6.18 -7.06 26.80
C GLN A 361 5.54 -6.69 28.15
N PHE A 362 5.51 -5.39 28.50
CA PHE A 362 4.89 -4.94 29.74
C PHE A 362 3.37 -4.81 29.63
N ALA A 363 2.81 -4.79 28.40
CA ALA A 363 1.37 -4.75 28.12
C ALA A 363 0.61 -3.75 28.99
N VAL A 364 1.10 -2.51 29.08
CA VAL A 364 0.52 -1.46 29.95
C VAL A 364 -0.61 -0.67 29.29
N GLY A 365 -0.88 -0.91 28.00
CA GLY A 365 -1.99 -0.30 27.25
C GLY A 365 -1.70 1.07 26.65
N TYR A 366 -0.42 1.43 26.52
CA TYR A 366 0.08 2.61 25.78
C TYR A 366 1.55 2.39 25.41
N ASP A 367 2.02 3.07 24.36
CA ASP A 367 3.38 2.90 23.82
C ASP A 367 4.38 3.90 24.40
N ILE A 368 3.95 5.12 24.74
CA ILE A 368 4.84 6.18 25.23
C ILE A 368 4.30 6.79 26.51
N GLN A 369 5.15 6.83 27.54
CA GLN A 369 4.95 7.71 28.69
C GLN A 369 5.65 9.03 28.44
N SER A 370 4.90 10.12 28.41
CA SER A 370 5.38 11.50 28.27
C SER A 370 4.94 12.36 29.47
N VAL A 371 5.14 13.67 29.36
CA VAL A 371 4.87 14.67 30.40
C VAL A 371 4.31 15.96 29.81
N GLU A 372 3.37 16.56 30.51
CA GLU A 372 2.91 17.93 30.27
C GLU A 372 3.96 18.94 30.78
N LEU A 373 3.83 20.21 30.34
CA LEU A 373 4.73 21.28 30.79
C LEU A 373 4.59 21.60 32.28
N ASP A 374 3.50 21.17 32.92
CA ASP A 374 3.29 21.23 34.38
C ASP A 374 3.75 19.96 35.12
N ALA A 375 4.49 19.07 34.42
CA ALA A 375 5.00 17.78 34.88
C ALA A 375 3.95 16.69 35.16
N ARG A 376 2.66 16.92 34.85
CA ARG A 376 1.67 15.83 34.86
C ARG A 376 2.03 14.78 33.81
N LYS A 377 1.72 13.51 34.09
CA LYS A 377 1.98 12.41 33.16
C LYS A 377 0.99 12.45 31.99
N ARG A 378 1.54 12.15 30.81
CA ARG A 378 0.82 11.93 29.55
C ARG A 378 1.10 10.49 29.10
N TYR A 379 0.09 9.76 28.68
CA TYR A 379 0.19 8.37 28.23
C TYR A 379 -0.34 8.29 26.81
N ILE A 380 0.48 7.79 25.88
CA ILE A 380 0.25 7.93 24.45
C ILE A 380 0.25 6.56 23.80
N GLU A 381 -0.85 6.25 23.12
CA GLU A 381 -0.97 5.14 22.18
C GLU A 381 -0.69 5.62 20.77
N VAL A 382 0.25 5.00 20.08
CA VAL A 382 0.71 5.39 18.75
C VAL A 382 0.11 4.45 17.71
N LYS A 383 -0.56 5.04 16.72
CA LYS A 383 -1.10 4.31 15.57
C LYS A 383 -0.48 4.88 14.31
N THR A 384 0.27 4.07 13.56
CA THR A 384 0.95 4.53 12.34
C THR A 384 0.24 4.04 11.08
N THR A 385 0.27 4.82 10.00
CA THR A 385 -0.20 4.40 8.68
C THR A 385 0.66 5.02 7.60
N ILE A 386 1.04 4.19 6.63
CA ILE A 386 1.87 4.58 5.50
C ILE A 386 1.02 4.55 4.24
N SER A 387 1.10 5.64 3.47
CA SER A 387 0.37 5.82 2.22
C SER A 387 1.17 6.68 1.26
N SER A 388 0.99 6.49 -0.03
CA SER A 388 1.60 7.36 -1.03
C SER A 388 0.91 8.72 -1.15
N LYS A 389 -0.36 8.80 -0.74
CA LYS A 389 -1.22 10.00 -0.81
C LYS A 389 -1.89 10.32 0.53
N PRO A 390 -2.28 11.58 0.77
CA PRO A 390 -3.08 11.95 1.94
C PRO A 390 -4.32 11.06 2.11
N LEU A 391 -4.48 10.48 3.32
CA LEU A 391 -5.63 9.65 3.65
C LEU A 391 -6.73 10.46 4.36
N GLN A 392 -7.98 10.19 3.98
CA GLN A 392 -9.16 10.61 4.74
C GLN A 392 -9.48 9.51 5.74
N PHE A 393 -9.07 9.73 7.00
CA PHE A 393 -9.16 8.71 8.01
C PHE A 393 -10.10 9.11 9.15
N ASN A 394 -10.91 8.15 9.58
CA ASN A 394 -11.91 8.34 10.62
C ASN A 394 -12.10 7.11 11.52
N LYS A 395 -11.18 6.13 11.53
CA LYS A 395 -11.37 4.88 12.30
C LYS A 395 -10.11 4.28 12.93
N ILE A 396 -9.95 4.36 14.24
CA ILE A 396 -8.87 3.64 14.96
C ILE A 396 -9.41 2.40 15.66
N HIS A 397 -8.59 1.37 15.79
CA HIS A 397 -8.85 0.25 16.69
C HIS A 397 -7.99 0.42 17.95
N LEU A 398 -8.60 0.31 19.12
CA LEU A 398 -7.89 0.15 20.39
C LEU A 398 -8.08 -1.27 20.90
N THR A 399 -7.01 -1.92 21.34
CA THR A 399 -7.12 -3.23 21.99
C THR A 399 -7.92 -3.14 23.28
N THR A 400 -8.38 -4.28 23.81
CA THR A 400 -9.11 -4.31 25.09
C THR A 400 -8.31 -3.65 26.22
N ASN A 401 -7.00 -3.85 26.25
CA ASN A 401 -6.14 -3.27 27.28
C ASN A 401 -5.94 -1.75 27.08
N GLU A 402 -5.74 -1.30 25.84
CA GLU A 402 -5.68 0.13 25.49
C GLU A 402 -6.96 0.86 25.90
N TRP A 403 -8.13 0.32 25.56
CA TRP A 403 -9.42 0.92 25.92
C TRP A 403 -9.64 1.00 27.43
N ASN A 404 -9.36 -0.08 28.16
CA ASN A 404 -9.50 -0.11 29.62
C ASN A 404 -8.53 0.86 30.32
N THR A 405 -7.31 0.97 29.77
CA THR A 405 -6.31 1.91 30.25
C THR A 405 -6.74 3.36 29.98
N ALA A 406 -7.25 3.64 28.79
CA ALA A 406 -7.83 4.94 28.45
C ALA A 406 -8.99 5.31 29.37
N GLU A 407 -9.89 4.37 29.71
CA GLU A 407 -11.00 4.62 30.65
C GLU A 407 -10.51 4.98 32.06
N SER A 408 -9.40 4.36 32.49
CA SER A 408 -8.82 4.57 33.82
C SER A 408 -8.03 5.88 33.91
N ILE A 409 -7.27 6.20 32.87
CA ILE A 409 -6.34 7.33 32.83
C ILE A 409 -7.01 8.64 32.37
N ARG A 410 -8.05 8.55 31.54
CA ARG A 410 -8.93 9.64 31.06
C ARG A 410 -8.19 10.77 30.34
N ASP A 411 -8.25 11.99 30.88
CA ASP A 411 -7.67 13.22 30.33
C ASP A 411 -6.15 13.16 30.18
N ARG A 412 -5.49 12.16 30.78
CA ARG A 412 -4.05 11.92 30.60
C ARG A 412 -3.73 10.90 29.51
N TYR A 413 -4.72 10.26 28.90
CA TYR A 413 -4.56 9.27 27.85
C TYR A 413 -4.80 9.91 26.48
N PHE A 414 -3.89 9.65 25.56
CA PHE A 414 -3.89 10.21 24.22
C PHE A 414 -3.72 9.12 23.19
N VAL A 415 -4.39 9.26 22.05
CA VAL A 415 -4.10 8.49 20.85
C VAL A 415 -3.45 9.41 19.82
N TYR A 416 -2.25 9.03 19.39
CA TYR A 416 -1.46 9.72 18.40
C TYR A 416 -1.52 8.92 17.10
N ARG A 417 -2.27 9.42 16.13
CA ARG A 417 -2.36 8.80 14.80
C ARG A 417 -1.36 9.47 13.88
N LEU A 418 -0.25 8.80 13.61
CA LEU A 418 0.80 9.26 12.72
C LEU A 418 0.49 8.83 11.27
N LEU A 419 0.23 9.82 10.42
CA LEU A 419 0.03 9.63 8.98
C LEU A 419 1.32 10.00 8.26
N VAL A 420 1.95 9.00 7.65
CA VAL A 420 3.17 9.18 6.86
C VAL A 420 2.83 9.05 5.38
N SER A 421 3.11 10.12 4.63
CA SER A 421 3.08 10.10 3.17
C SER A 421 4.36 10.69 2.58
N LYS A 422 4.52 10.58 1.26
CA LYS A 422 5.65 11.19 0.53
C LYS A 422 5.73 12.71 0.70
N TYR A 423 4.58 13.37 0.85
CA TYR A 423 4.47 14.83 0.78
C TYR A 423 4.18 15.47 2.14
N GLU A 424 3.56 14.72 3.05
CA GLU A 424 3.12 15.23 4.34
C GLU A 424 3.29 14.19 5.44
N ARG A 425 3.70 14.70 6.61
CA ARG A 425 3.71 13.98 7.89
C ARG A 425 2.73 14.71 8.79
N LYS A 426 1.61 14.07 9.09
CA LYS A 426 0.57 14.67 9.94
C LYS A 426 0.41 13.82 11.19
N LEU A 427 0.43 14.49 12.34
CA LEU A 427 0.12 13.87 13.61
C LEU A 427 -1.28 14.30 14.03
N PHE A 428 -2.21 13.38 14.11
CA PHE A 428 -3.52 13.66 14.71
C PHE A 428 -3.51 13.23 16.18
N VAL A 429 -3.84 14.17 17.06
CA VAL A 429 -3.84 13.99 18.51
C VAL A 429 -5.28 13.97 19.02
N MET A 430 -5.67 12.85 19.62
CA MET A 430 -6.96 12.65 20.30
C MET A 430 -6.73 12.47 21.79
N GLN A 431 -7.33 13.32 22.62
CA GLN A 431 -7.27 13.23 24.08
C GLN A 431 -8.55 12.60 24.64
N ASP A 432 -8.41 11.74 25.65
CA ASP A 432 -9.52 11.08 26.35
C ASP A 432 -10.56 10.43 25.40
N PRO A 433 -10.18 9.42 24.61
CA PRO A 433 -11.09 8.78 23.66
C PRO A 433 -12.35 8.21 24.35
N VAL A 434 -12.24 7.76 25.61
CA VAL A 434 -13.40 7.26 26.36
C VAL A 434 -14.32 8.40 26.82
N GLY A 435 -13.76 9.55 27.21
CA GLY A 435 -14.51 10.77 27.48
C GLY A 435 -15.25 11.27 26.24
N LEU A 436 -14.58 11.33 25.09
CA LEU A 436 -15.19 11.71 23.81
C LEU A 436 -16.33 10.77 23.40
N TYR A 437 -16.18 9.45 23.65
CA TYR A 437 -17.26 8.49 23.45
C TYR A 437 -18.46 8.79 24.34
N LYS A 438 -18.23 9.04 25.63
CA LYS A 438 -19.28 9.36 26.61
C LYS A 438 -19.99 10.69 26.34
N GLN A 439 -19.41 11.55 25.50
CA GLN A 439 -19.97 12.82 25.06
C GLN A 439 -20.64 12.73 23.68
N ASP A 440 -20.77 11.52 23.10
CA ASP A 440 -21.31 11.28 21.76
C ASP A 440 -20.52 11.98 20.62
N ILE A 441 -19.26 12.37 20.86
CA ILE A 441 -18.38 12.98 19.84
C ILE A 441 -17.79 11.91 18.92
N LEU A 442 -17.60 10.70 19.44
CA LEU A 442 -17.15 9.54 18.66
C LEU A 442 -18.07 8.33 18.87
N GLN A 443 -18.05 7.41 17.91
CA GLN A 443 -18.77 6.14 17.98
C GLN A 443 -17.79 5.03 18.34
N MET A 444 -18.17 4.15 19.26
CA MET A 444 -17.39 2.98 19.62
C MET A 444 -18.24 1.71 19.45
N VAL A 445 -17.64 0.68 18.84
CA VAL A 445 -18.23 -0.66 18.76
C VAL A 445 -17.29 -1.66 19.44
N PRO A 446 -17.76 -2.40 20.46
CA PRO A 446 -16.93 -3.37 21.17
C PRO A 446 -16.67 -4.61 20.29
N ARG A 447 -15.41 -4.86 19.94
CA ARG A 447 -14.94 -5.99 19.10
C ARG A 447 -13.46 -6.30 19.41
N ASP A 448 -13.20 -7.28 20.28
CA ASP A 448 -11.84 -7.62 20.78
C ASP A 448 -11.04 -6.42 21.31
N GLY A 449 -11.78 -5.43 21.81
CA GLY A 449 -11.31 -4.08 22.07
C GLY A 449 -12.40 -3.10 21.66
N ALA A 450 -11.98 -1.95 21.14
CA ALA A 450 -12.85 -0.87 20.74
C ALA A 450 -12.52 -0.37 19.33
N ASP A 451 -13.43 -0.60 18.40
CA ASP A 451 -13.41 0.06 17.10
C ASP A 451 -14.02 1.46 17.25
N ILE A 452 -13.19 2.48 17.13
CA ILE A 452 -13.59 3.88 17.26
C ILE A 452 -13.78 4.46 15.87
N THR A 453 -14.92 5.11 15.61
CA THR A 453 -15.16 5.96 14.45
C THR A 453 -15.34 7.41 14.89
N PHE A 454 -14.63 8.35 14.28
CA PHE A 454 -14.56 9.74 14.74
C PHE A 454 -14.52 10.76 13.60
N ASN A 455 -14.94 12.00 13.85
CA ASN A 455 -14.74 13.11 12.92
C ASN A 455 -13.50 13.91 13.33
N PRO A 456 -12.42 13.94 12.52
CA PRO A 456 -11.19 14.66 12.88
C PRO A 456 -11.39 16.15 13.20
N ASN A 457 -12.46 16.77 12.71
CA ASN A 457 -12.74 18.19 12.99
C ASN A 457 -13.24 18.44 14.41
N ASP A 458 -13.81 17.43 15.07
CA ASP A 458 -14.52 17.60 16.34
C ASP A 458 -13.91 16.75 17.48
N SER A 459 -13.06 15.77 17.15
CA SER A 459 -12.55 14.76 18.09
C SER A 459 -11.06 14.89 18.44
N GLY A 460 -10.38 15.93 17.98
CA GLY A 460 -8.95 16.11 18.18
C GLY A 460 -8.36 17.25 17.34
N ALA A 461 -7.04 17.29 17.23
CA ALA A 461 -6.33 18.30 16.46
C ALA A 461 -5.21 17.70 15.61
N PHE A 462 -4.95 18.33 14.47
CA PHE A 462 -3.74 18.04 13.68
C PHE A 462 -2.60 18.91 14.17
N GLU A 463 -1.45 18.28 14.40
CA GLU A 463 -0.20 18.89 14.79
C GLU A 463 0.89 18.59 13.74
N GLU A 464 1.85 19.50 13.62
CA GLU A 464 3.06 19.27 12.84
C GLU A 464 3.98 18.28 13.58
N LEU A 465 4.54 17.31 12.86
CA LEU A 465 5.48 16.38 13.43
C LEU A 465 6.85 17.06 13.62
N LEU A 466 7.10 17.53 14.84
CA LEU A 466 8.39 18.07 15.27
C LEU A 466 9.54 17.06 15.09
N SER A 467 10.65 17.53 14.51
CA SER A 467 11.90 16.77 14.44
C SER A 467 12.79 17.15 15.62
N TRP A 468 13.39 16.15 16.27
CA TRP A 468 14.31 16.40 17.37
C TRP A 468 15.58 17.08 16.85
N GLU A 469 15.82 18.31 17.26
CA GLU A 469 17.04 19.06 16.94
C GLU A 469 17.95 19.05 18.17
N ASN A 470 19.17 18.51 18.06
CA ASN A 470 20.14 18.52 19.16
C ASN A 470 20.64 19.93 19.46
#